data_AF-A0A9P5S614-F1
#
_entry.id   AF-A0A9P5S614-F1
#
_cell.length_a   1.000
_cell.length_b   1.000
_cell.length_c   1.000
_cell.angle_alpha   90.00
_cell.angle_beta   90.00
_cell.angle_gamma   90.00
#
_symmetry.space_group_name_H-M   'P 1'
#
loop_
_entity.id
_entity.type
_entity.pdbx_description
1 polymer ?
#
loop_
_entity_poly.entity_id
_entity_poly.type
_entity_poly.pdbx_seq_one_letter_code
_entity_poly.pdbx_strand_id
1 'polypeptide(L)'
;MLPVRAKYFLQFSSHLSALHIENIPIPGEVYAVHWGLAISGITTLESLYLDFITHDKSSSDGIISTIFLYCPPSLKFLSFSIHDIDSAVTVYPDSDPAGDLEVLMLSTKALFGIQQIHQRKDKLIHLTDFKAFNPFSWNYKTFGNMLIHCPHFVSMETFPLTRQDPELLFALSASMQKNTLESLELTAYKDRDSQIGRLVARHATSLRHFEIQNCLGLNAGSFQSVLFNCPGLEVFKVSDTPVRLEDLVEKRWASTKIQKLLVTINTGETWIPWNRTTGTDLTNIRRRRLRDSRYFSDS
;
A
#
# COMPACT_ATOMS: atom_id res chain seq x y z
N MET A 1 8.76 24.27 1.42
CA MET A 1 10.19 24.56 1.11
C MET A 1 10.42 24.36 -0.38
N LEU A 2 11.07 25.31 -1.07
CA LEU A 2 11.36 25.17 -2.50
C LEU A 2 12.42 24.05 -2.73
N PRO A 3 12.22 23.12 -3.68
CA PRO A 3 13.17 22.04 -3.97
C PRO A 3 14.60 22.53 -4.23
N VAL A 4 14.74 23.73 -4.79
CA VAL A 4 16.05 24.36 -5.05
C VAL A 4 16.79 24.65 -3.74
N ARG A 5 16.10 25.15 -2.71
CA ARG A 5 16.69 25.34 -1.37
C ARG A 5 16.94 23.99 -0.69
N ALA A 6 16.00 23.06 -0.87
CA ALA A 6 16.13 21.60 -0.74
C ALA A 6 17.54 21.10 -1.01
N LYS A 7 17.87 21.21 -2.29
CA LYS A 7 19.11 20.72 -2.88
C LYS A 7 20.36 21.23 -2.15
N TYR A 8 20.45 22.53 -1.87
CA TYR A 8 21.63 23.06 -1.19
C TYR A 8 21.83 22.43 0.18
N PHE A 9 20.78 22.40 1.01
CA PHE A 9 20.87 21.82 2.35
C PHE A 9 21.22 20.33 2.34
N LEU A 10 20.57 19.57 1.46
CA LEU A 10 20.77 18.13 1.34
C LEU A 10 22.17 17.78 0.82
N GLN A 11 22.71 18.55 -0.15
CA GLN A 11 24.03 18.30 -0.72
C GLN A 11 25.19 18.56 0.25
N PHE A 12 25.02 19.41 1.27
CA PHE A 12 26.02 19.61 2.32
C PHE A 12 25.96 18.55 3.43
N SER A 13 24.96 17.67 3.41
CA SER A 13 24.75 16.67 4.45
C SER A 13 25.35 15.31 4.03
N SER A 14 26.69 15.21 4.01
CA SER A 14 27.43 14.03 3.52
C SER A 14 27.21 12.72 4.29
N HIS A 15 26.58 12.79 5.46
CA HIS A 15 26.31 11.64 6.33
C HIS A 15 24.81 11.35 6.46
N LEU A 16 23.97 12.00 5.65
CA LEU A 16 22.52 11.80 5.73
C LEU A 16 22.17 10.41 5.21
N SER A 17 21.73 9.54 6.13
CA SER A 17 21.30 8.17 5.82
C SER A 17 19.79 8.02 5.75
N ALA A 18 19.03 8.94 6.34
CA ALA A 18 17.57 8.94 6.32
C ALA A 18 17.04 10.34 5.97
N LEU A 19 16.09 10.41 5.05
CA LEU A 19 15.41 11.64 4.67
C LEU A 19 13.91 11.44 4.77
N HIS A 20 13.28 12.30 5.56
CA HIS A 20 11.83 12.32 5.76
C HIS A 20 11.29 13.66 5.28
N ILE A 21 10.44 13.62 4.26
CA ILE A 21 9.77 14.79 3.69
C ILE A 21 8.26 14.52 3.76
N GLU A 22 7.53 15.37 4.47
CA GLU A 22 6.08 15.26 4.67
C GLU A 22 5.33 16.47 4.16
N ASN A 23 4.10 16.25 3.68
CA ASN A 23 3.15 17.29 3.30
C ASN A 23 3.72 18.36 2.33
N ILE A 24 4.61 17.97 1.41
CA ILE A 24 5.19 18.93 0.46
C ILE A 24 4.29 19.06 -0.78
N PRO A 25 3.84 20.28 -1.13
CA PRO A 25 3.08 20.49 -2.35
C PRO A 25 3.98 20.28 -3.58
N ILE A 26 3.51 19.41 -4.49
CA ILE A 26 4.11 19.14 -5.80
C ILE A 26 3.04 19.44 -6.85
N PRO A 27 3.00 20.67 -7.40
CA PRO A 27 1.97 21.05 -8.37
C PRO A 27 2.14 20.38 -9.75
N GLY A 28 3.25 19.66 -9.98
CA GLY A 28 3.44 18.88 -11.19
C GLY A 28 4.80 18.21 -11.30
N GLU A 29 5.01 17.46 -12.38
CA GLU A 29 6.20 16.61 -12.60
C GLU A 29 7.53 17.39 -12.60
N VAL A 30 7.53 18.66 -13.03
CA VAL A 30 8.76 19.48 -13.01
C VAL A 30 9.32 19.63 -11.58
N TYR A 31 8.45 19.71 -10.57
CA TYR A 31 8.86 19.76 -9.17
C TYR A 31 9.40 18.42 -8.69
N ALA A 32 8.83 17.32 -9.19
CA ALA A 32 9.33 15.98 -8.95
C ALA A 32 10.76 15.82 -9.49
N VAL A 33 11.06 16.39 -10.67
CA VAL A 33 12.42 16.43 -11.22
C VAL A 33 13.37 17.16 -10.28
N HIS A 34 12.98 18.33 -9.75
CA HIS A 34 13.83 19.07 -8.83
C HIS A 34 14.08 18.33 -7.51
N TRP A 35 13.05 17.68 -6.95
CA TRP A 35 13.21 16.82 -5.78
C TRP A 35 14.10 15.62 -6.06
N GLY A 36 13.90 14.96 -7.20
CA GLY A 36 14.78 13.88 -7.67
C GLY A 36 16.24 14.33 -7.74
N LEU A 37 16.51 15.46 -8.40
CA LEU A 37 17.87 16.01 -8.48
C LEU A 37 18.47 16.34 -7.10
N ALA A 38 17.67 16.85 -6.17
CA ALA A 38 18.12 17.13 -4.81
C ALA A 38 18.49 15.83 -4.06
N ILE A 39 17.68 14.78 -4.20
CA ILE A 39 17.86 13.47 -3.56
C ILE A 39 19.04 12.71 -4.18
N SER A 40 19.23 12.78 -5.50
CA SER A 40 20.25 12.02 -6.23
C SER A 40 21.70 12.32 -5.78
N GLY A 41 21.93 13.51 -5.19
CA GLY A 41 23.25 13.89 -4.67
C GLY A 41 23.62 13.23 -3.34
N ILE A 42 22.68 12.57 -2.66
CA ILE A 42 22.85 12.04 -1.30
C ILE A 42 23.25 10.56 -1.37
N THR A 43 24.53 10.32 -1.67
CA THR A 43 25.06 8.96 -1.93
C THR A 43 25.03 8.01 -0.72
N THR A 44 24.83 8.54 0.50
CA THR A 44 24.72 7.77 1.74
C THR A 44 23.27 7.46 2.12
N LEU A 45 22.28 7.92 1.36
CA LEU A 45 20.88 7.79 1.72
C LEU A 45 20.43 6.33 1.63
N GLU A 46 20.01 5.78 2.76
CA GLU A 46 19.53 4.40 2.89
C GLU A 46 18.00 4.34 3.06
N SER A 47 17.39 5.36 3.66
CA SER A 47 15.94 5.43 3.90
C SER A 47 15.35 6.73 3.38
N LEU A 48 14.31 6.63 2.55
CA LEU A 48 13.64 7.77 1.96
C LEU A 48 12.13 7.64 2.20
N TYR A 49 11.58 8.59 2.94
CA TYR A 49 10.13 8.76 3.07
C TYR A 49 9.72 10.06 2.40
N LEU A 50 8.78 9.95 1.48
CA LEU A 50 8.22 11.06 0.73
C LEU A 50 6.71 11.05 0.85
N ASP A 51 6.16 12.15 1.33
CA ASP A 51 4.73 12.40 1.35
C ASP A 51 4.45 13.77 0.71
N PHE A 52 3.67 13.73 -0.38
CA PHE A 52 3.42 14.86 -1.25
C PHE A 52 1.94 15.16 -1.40
N ILE A 53 1.64 16.43 -1.66
CA ILE A 53 0.28 16.89 -1.95
C ILE A 53 0.26 17.41 -3.39
N THR A 54 -0.68 16.93 -4.22
CA THR A 54 -0.86 17.42 -5.59
C THR A 54 -2.32 17.74 -5.88
N HIS A 55 -2.54 18.75 -6.71
CA HIS A 55 -3.86 19.05 -7.29
C HIS A 55 -4.18 18.16 -8.50
N ASP A 56 -3.15 17.61 -9.14
CA ASP A 56 -3.29 16.85 -10.38
C ASP A 56 -3.10 15.35 -10.13
N LYS A 57 -4.21 14.65 -9.88
CA LYS A 57 -4.26 13.19 -9.73
C LYS A 57 -3.62 12.47 -10.92
N SER A 58 -3.80 12.98 -12.14
CA SER A 58 -3.31 12.33 -13.36
C SER A 58 -1.78 12.34 -13.46
N SER A 59 -1.12 13.26 -12.75
CA SER A 59 0.35 13.40 -12.75
C SER A 59 1.10 12.53 -11.74
N SER A 60 0.40 11.90 -10.80
CA SER A 60 1.01 11.14 -9.69
C SER A 60 2.02 10.08 -10.15
N ASP A 61 1.72 9.34 -11.21
CA ASP A 61 2.64 8.36 -11.82
C ASP A 61 3.93 8.99 -12.33
N GLY A 62 3.81 10.11 -13.04
CA GLY A 62 4.95 10.87 -13.56
C GLY A 62 5.81 11.38 -12.42
N ILE A 63 5.20 11.88 -11.34
CA ILE A 63 5.90 12.36 -10.15
C ILE A 63 6.69 11.22 -9.49
N ILE A 64 6.05 10.08 -9.20
CA ILE A 64 6.69 8.95 -8.52
C ILE A 64 7.81 8.37 -9.35
N SER A 65 7.52 8.06 -10.61
CA SER A 65 8.51 7.45 -11.51
C SER A 65 9.70 8.38 -11.72
N THR A 66 9.47 9.68 -11.89
CA THR A 66 10.52 10.68 -11.96
C THR A 66 11.42 10.60 -10.73
N ILE A 67 10.87 10.72 -9.52
CA ILE A 67 11.69 10.73 -8.30
C ILE A 67 12.41 9.39 -8.09
N PHE A 68 11.75 8.28 -8.37
CA PHE A 68 12.34 6.95 -8.28
C PHE A 68 13.59 6.79 -9.17
N LEU A 69 13.55 7.33 -10.40
CA LEU A 69 14.68 7.27 -11.32
C LEU A 69 15.90 8.06 -10.81
N TYR A 70 15.70 9.03 -9.92
CA TYR A 70 16.76 9.80 -9.27
C TYR A 70 17.21 9.25 -7.91
N CYS A 71 16.59 8.19 -7.38
CA CYS A 71 16.97 7.64 -6.07
C CYS A 71 18.43 7.12 -6.08
N PRO A 72 19.23 7.36 -5.04
CA PRO A 72 20.63 6.90 -5.00
C PRO A 72 20.72 5.36 -4.91
N PRO A 73 21.79 4.72 -5.45
CA PRO A 73 21.96 3.26 -5.41
C PRO A 73 22.01 2.65 -4.00
N SER A 74 22.40 3.44 -2.99
CA SER A 74 22.47 3.06 -1.58
C SER A 74 21.12 2.83 -0.92
N LEU A 75 20.02 3.23 -1.57
CA LEU A 75 18.69 3.22 -0.97
C LEU A 75 18.22 1.80 -0.67
N LYS A 76 17.82 1.56 0.58
CA LYS A 76 17.30 0.29 1.11
C LYS A 76 15.79 0.31 1.33
N PHE A 77 15.29 1.44 1.78
CA PHE A 77 13.88 1.66 2.11
C PHE A 77 13.34 2.87 1.36
N LEU A 78 12.21 2.70 0.67
CA LEU A 78 11.49 3.78 0.00
C LEU A 78 10.01 3.73 0.38
N SER A 79 9.52 4.82 0.97
CA SER A 79 8.11 5.03 1.26
C SER A 79 7.62 6.24 0.47
N PHE A 80 6.52 6.08 -0.25
CA PHE A 80 5.96 7.12 -1.09
C PHE A 80 4.46 7.26 -0.85
N SER A 81 4.01 8.49 -0.56
CA SER A 81 2.61 8.88 -0.46
C SER A 81 2.33 10.08 -1.35
N ILE A 82 1.20 10.05 -2.08
CA ILE A 82 0.66 11.24 -2.76
C ILE A 82 -0.77 11.42 -2.30
N HIS A 83 -1.04 12.57 -1.68
CA HIS A 83 -2.38 13.00 -1.34
C HIS A 83 -2.90 13.99 -2.37
N ASP A 84 -4.19 13.86 -2.65
CA ASP A 84 -4.95 14.88 -3.37
C ASP A 84 -5.24 16.03 -2.42
N ILE A 85 -5.16 17.29 -2.89
CA ILE A 85 -5.42 18.44 -2.02
C ILE A 85 -6.83 18.41 -1.43
N ASP A 86 -7.82 17.94 -2.20
CA ASP A 86 -9.21 17.87 -1.72
C ASP A 86 -9.33 16.88 -0.54
N SER A 87 -8.45 15.87 -0.52
CA SER A 87 -8.33 14.95 0.62
C SER A 87 -7.52 15.57 1.76
N ALA A 88 -6.47 16.35 1.45
CA ALA A 88 -5.58 16.96 2.44
C ALA A 88 -6.21 18.10 3.24
N VAL A 89 -7.14 18.88 2.66
CA VAL A 89 -7.86 19.96 3.36
C VAL A 89 -8.64 19.45 4.59
N THR A 90 -9.04 18.17 4.59
CA THR A 90 -9.67 17.56 5.78
C THR A 90 -8.69 17.30 6.92
N VAL A 91 -7.38 17.26 6.64
CA VAL A 91 -6.34 16.90 7.61
C VAL A 91 -5.62 18.15 8.14
N TYR A 92 -5.49 19.22 7.34
CA TYR A 92 -4.76 20.44 7.71
C TYR A 92 -5.53 21.72 7.34
N PRO A 93 -6.46 22.20 8.18
CA PRO A 93 -7.32 23.34 7.85
C PRO A 93 -6.62 24.71 7.86
N ASP A 94 -5.42 24.84 8.43
CA ASP A 94 -4.80 26.14 8.73
C ASP A 94 -3.71 26.61 7.74
N SER A 95 -3.36 25.82 6.71
CA SER A 95 -2.37 26.23 5.71
C SER A 95 -3.06 26.87 4.51
N ASP A 96 -2.85 28.18 4.27
CA ASP A 96 -3.25 28.88 3.03
C ASP A 96 -2.25 28.53 1.91
N PRO A 97 -2.56 27.56 1.01
CA PRO A 97 -1.60 27.05 0.04
C PRO A 97 -1.53 27.91 -1.22
N ALA A 98 -2.45 28.86 -1.39
CA ALA A 98 -2.68 29.56 -2.65
C ALA A 98 -1.62 30.63 -2.94
N GLY A 99 -1.13 31.33 -1.91
CA GLY A 99 -0.19 32.45 -2.07
C GLY A 99 1.21 32.02 -2.56
N ASP A 100 1.69 30.84 -2.18
CA ASP A 100 3.03 30.37 -2.54
C ASP A 100 3.09 29.70 -3.93
N LEU A 101 1.96 29.23 -4.47
CA LEU A 101 1.90 28.53 -5.76
C LEU A 101 2.08 29.46 -6.97
N GLU A 102 1.62 30.71 -6.87
CA GLU A 102 1.57 31.63 -8.01
C GLU A 102 2.96 32.15 -8.42
N VAL A 103 3.83 32.41 -7.42
CA VAL A 103 5.24 32.77 -7.62
C VAL A 103 6.03 31.64 -8.30
N LEU A 104 5.57 30.41 -8.10
CA LEU A 104 6.23 29.18 -8.49
C LEU A 104 5.95 28.78 -9.95
N MET A 105 4.75 29.02 -10.47
CA MET A 105 4.40 28.71 -11.86
C MET A 105 5.13 29.56 -12.91
N LEU A 106 5.65 30.74 -12.53
CA LEU A 106 6.36 31.65 -13.42
C LEU A 106 7.80 31.17 -13.74
N SER A 107 8.42 30.36 -12.87
CA SER A 107 9.78 29.82 -13.07
C SER A 107 9.85 28.63 -14.04
N THR A 108 8.72 27.97 -14.29
CA THR A 108 8.66 26.67 -15.01
C THR A 108 8.91 26.78 -16.52
N LYS A 109 8.71 27.96 -17.12
CA LYS A 109 8.89 28.15 -18.58
C LYS A 109 10.34 28.09 -19.06
N ALA A 110 11.33 28.12 -18.17
CA ALA A 110 12.75 27.99 -18.51
C ALA A 110 13.23 26.53 -18.63
N LEU A 111 12.40 25.54 -18.27
CA LEU A 111 12.82 24.13 -18.12
C LEU A 111 12.47 23.23 -19.32
N PHE A 112 11.97 23.78 -20.42
CA PHE A 112 11.70 23.05 -21.67
C PHE A 112 12.97 22.41 -22.30
N GLY A 113 14.16 22.65 -21.76
CA GLY A 113 15.40 21.98 -22.10
C GLY A 113 15.71 20.69 -21.34
N ILE A 114 14.90 20.27 -20.35
CA ILE A 114 15.06 18.96 -19.69
C ILE A 114 14.47 17.89 -20.62
N GLN A 115 15.14 17.67 -21.75
CA GLN A 115 14.81 16.61 -22.69
C GLN A 115 15.27 15.26 -22.14
N GLN A 116 14.33 14.31 -22.19
CA GLN A 116 14.47 12.89 -21.91
C GLN A 116 14.88 12.59 -20.46
N ILE A 117 13.88 12.17 -19.67
CA ILE A 117 14.12 11.38 -18.46
C ILE A 117 14.97 10.18 -18.92
N HIS A 118 16.26 10.23 -18.63
CA HIS A 118 17.16 9.15 -18.99
C HIS A 118 16.72 7.92 -18.22
N GLN A 119 16.52 6.81 -18.91
CA GLN A 119 16.35 5.53 -18.23
C GLN A 119 17.52 5.36 -17.25
N ARG A 120 17.18 5.06 -15.99
CA ARG A 120 18.15 4.82 -14.94
C ARG A 120 19.05 3.67 -15.40
N LYS A 121 20.36 3.93 -15.54
CA LYS A 121 21.34 2.92 -15.95
C LYS A 121 21.62 1.92 -14.81
N ASP A 122 21.66 2.42 -13.58
CA ASP A 122 22.02 1.61 -12.41
C ASP A 122 20.79 0.96 -11.76
N LYS A 123 20.91 -0.26 -11.26
CA LYS A 123 19.83 -0.91 -10.50
C LYS A 123 19.88 -0.47 -9.03
N LEU A 124 18.72 -0.40 -8.38
CA LEU A 124 18.58 -0.26 -6.93
C LEU A 124 18.75 -1.62 -6.26
N ILE A 125 19.98 -2.14 -6.29
CA ILE A 125 20.28 -3.48 -5.76
C ILE A 125 20.10 -3.59 -4.25
N HIS A 126 20.10 -2.47 -3.53
CA HIS A 126 19.94 -2.45 -2.09
C HIS A 126 18.49 -2.26 -1.64
N LEU A 127 17.58 -1.88 -2.55
CA LEU A 127 16.19 -1.62 -2.19
C LEU A 127 15.45 -2.92 -1.89
N THR A 128 15.18 -3.14 -0.61
CA THR A 128 14.50 -4.33 -0.08
C THR A 128 13.03 -4.05 0.22
N ASP A 129 12.73 -2.82 0.63
CA ASP A 129 11.43 -2.44 1.17
C ASP A 129 10.87 -1.23 0.42
N PHE A 130 9.61 -1.37 -0.02
CA PHE A 130 8.90 -0.33 -0.74
C PHE A 130 7.47 -0.24 -0.26
N LYS A 131 7.08 0.95 0.20
CA LYS A 131 5.74 1.23 0.67
C LYS A 131 5.08 2.27 -0.22
N ALA A 132 3.90 1.93 -0.71
CA ALA A 132 3.11 2.72 -1.63
C ALA A 132 1.80 3.12 -0.97
N PHE A 133 1.73 4.37 -0.52
CA PHE A 133 0.52 4.91 0.08
C PHE A 133 -0.28 5.66 -0.98
N ASN A 134 -1.59 5.48 -0.91
CA ASN A 134 -2.57 6.20 -1.70
C ASN A 134 -2.46 6.03 -3.24
N PRO A 135 -2.53 4.80 -3.78
CA PRO A 135 -2.23 4.55 -5.18
C PRO A 135 -3.36 4.91 -6.15
N PHE A 136 -4.32 5.79 -5.81
CA PHE A 136 -5.60 5.93 -6.54
C PHE A 136 -5.48 6.17 -8.05
N SER A 137 -4.31 6.57 -8.53
CA SER A 137 -3.98 6.85 -9.92
C SER A 137 -2.75 6.09 -10.43
N TRP A 138 -2.24 5.09 -9.69
CA TRP A 138 -1.00 4.42 -10.06
C TRP A 138 -1.18 3.51 -11.27
N ASN A 139 -0.44 3.79 -12.33
CA ASN A 139 -0.29 2.93 -13.49
C ASN A 139 0.70 1.80 -13.17
N TYR A 140 0.17 0.58 -13.10
CA TYR A 140 0.95 -0.63 -12.84
C TYR A 140 2.09 -0.86 -13.83
N LYS A 141 2.00 -0.36 -15.07
CA LYS A 141 3.11 -0.44 -16.03
C LYS A 141 4.30 0.36 -15.51
N THR A 142 4.03 1.54 -14.98
CA THR A 142 5.04 2.38 -14.33
C THR A 142 5.66 1.66 -13.15
N PHE A 143 4.84 1.08 -12.27
CA PHE A 143 5.36 0.36 -11.10
C PHE A 143 6.12 -0.91 -11.47
N GLY A 144 5.61 -1.71 -12.41
CA GLY A 144 6.32 -2.87 -12.95
C GLY A 144 7.68 -2.49 -13.54
N ASN A 145 7.75 -1.38 -14.29
CA ASN A 145 9.00 -0.84 -14.80
C ASN A 145 9.97 -0.45 -13.67
N MET A 146 9.48 0.15 -12.57
CA MET A 146 10.30 0.46 -11.39
C MET A 146 10.84 -0.82 -10.73
N LEU A 147 10.02 -1.86 -10.58
CA LEU A 147 10.40 -3.12 -9.97
C LEU A 147 11.49 -3.87 -10.75
N ILE A 148 11.56 -3.71 -12.08
CA ILE A 148 12.65 -4.27 -12.91
C ILE A 148 14.03 -3.75 -12.45
N HIS A 149 14.08 -2.55 -11.88
CA HIS A 149 15.31 -1.96 -11.34
C HIS A 149 15.63 -2.40 -9.90
N CYS A 150 14.77 -3.20 -9.25
CA CYS A 150 14.89 -3.60 -7.84
C CYS A 150 14.99 -5.13 -7.70
N PRO A 151 16.14 -5.75 -8.03
CA PRO A 151 16.27 -7.21 -8.08
C PRO A 151 16.15 -7.90 -6.71
N HIS A 152 16.37 -7.17 -5.61
CA HIS A 152 16.34 -7.68 -4.24
C HIS A 152 15.09 -7.21 -3.46
N PHE A 153 14.05 -6.85 -4.19
CA PHE A 153 12.81 -6.37 -3.60
C PHE A 153 12.06 -7.51 -2.88
N VAL A 154 11.87 -7.39 -1.56
CA VAL A 154 11.33 -8.45 -0.70
C VAL A 154 10.00 -8.12 -0.02
N SER A 155 9.69 -6.83 0.21
CA SER A 155 8.53 -6.44 1.03
C SER A 155 7.65 -5.44 0.31
N MET A 156 6.38 -5.79 0.11
CA MET A 156 5.37 -4.95 -0.53
C MET A 156 4.18 -4.74 0.39
N GLU A 157 3.92 -3.48 0.72
CA GLU A 157 2.72 -3.06 1.43
C GLU A 157 1.84 -2.23 0.49
N THR A 158 0.58 -2.65 0.31
CA THR A 158 -0.38 -1.98 -0.56
C THR A 158 -1.54 -1.39 0.25
N PHE A 159 -1.82 -0.11 -0.02
CA PHE A 159 -2.93 0.65 0.56
C PHE A 159 -4.23 0.45 -0.21
N PRO A 160 -5.40 0.85 0.35
CA PRO A 160 -6.73 0.44 -0.11
C PRO A 160 -6.91 0.37 -1.63
N LEU A 161 -6.85 -0.83 -2.18
CA LEU A 161 -7.05 -1.11 -3.62
C LEU A 161 -8.55 -1.07 -4.00
N THR A 162 -9.39 -0.38 -3.22
CA THR A 162 -10.86 -0.41 -3.30
C THR A 162 -11.44 -0.08 -4.68
N ARG A 163 -10.66 0.57 -5.55
CA ARG A 163 -11.03 0.86 -6.95
C ARG A 163 -10.17 0.16 -8.00
N GLN A 164 -9.10 -0.52 -7.59
CA GLN A 164 -8.13 -1.07 -8.51
C GLN A 164 -8.49 -2.49 -8.95
N ASP A 165 -8.07 -2.79 -10.18
CA ASP A 165 -8.23 -4.09 -10.82
C ASP A 165 -7.37 -5.13 -10.09
N PRO A 166 -7.89 -6.30 -9.69
CA PRO A 166 -7.09 -7.42 -9.21
C PRO A 166 -5.87 -7.71 -10.09
N GLU A 167 -5.99 -7.50 -11.41
CA GLU A 167 -4.92 -7.64 -12.40
C GLU A 167 -3.67 -6.81 -12.05
N LEU A 168 -3.81 -5.71 -11.32
CA LEU A 168 -2.70 -4.87 -10.90
C LEU A 168 -1.70 -5.68 -10.07
N LEU A 169 -2.15 -6.32 -8.99
CA LEU A 169 -1.27 -7.13 -8.13
C LEU A 169 -0.60 -8.27 -8.91
N PHE A 170 -1.30 -8.84 -9.91
CA PHE A 170 -0.70 -9.84 -10.82
C PHE A 170 0.41 -9.25 -11.65
N ALA A 171 0.19 -8.10 -12.30
CA ALA A 171 1.21 -7.42 -13.08
C ALA A 171 2.43 -7.06 -12.24
N LEU A 172 2.22 -6.63 -10.98
CA LEU A 172 3.31 -6.33 -10.06
C LEU A 172 4.09 -7.59 -9.70
N SER A 173 3.41 -8.65 -9.26
CA SER A 173 4.05 -9.93 -8.93
C SER A 173 4.78 -10.54 -10.14
N ALA A 174 4.23 -10.38 -11.35
CA ALA A 174 4.83 -10.86 -12.59
C ALA A 174 6.11 -10.10 -12.96
N SER A 175 6.18 -8.82 -12.59
CA SER A 175 7.37 -7.97 -12.79
C SER A 175 8.50 -8.29 -11.81
N MET A 176 8.17 -8.90 -10.67
CA MET A 176 9.17 -9.39 -9.70
C MET A 176 9.77 -10.73 -10.14
N GLN A 177 11.02 -10.96 -9.74
CA GLN A 177 11.63 -12.29 -9.88
C GLN A 177 10.86 -13.32 -9.05
N LYS A 178 10.71 -14.53 -9.59
CA LYS A 178 10.02 -15.63 -8.88
C LYS A 178 10.70 -15.88 -7.53
N ASN A 179 9.90 -16.11 -6.47
CA ASN A 179 10.41 -16.39 -5.13
C ASN A 179 11.36 -15.31 -4.55
N THR A 180 11.05 -14.03 -4.76
CA THR A 180 11.74 -12.92 -4.08
C THR A 180 10.89 -12.22 -3.02
N LEU A 181 9.58 -12.13 -3.22
CA LEU A 181 8.66 -11.54 -2.24
C LEU A 181 8.63 -12.37 -0.94
N GLU A 182 9.03 -11.77 0.17
CA GLU A 182 9.02 -12.33 1.52
C GLU A 182 7.86 -11.81 2.38
N SER A 183 7.44 -10.56 2.17
CA SER A 183 6.30 -9.95 2.88
C SER A 183 5.30 -9.35 1.91
N LEU A 184 4.03 -9.69 2.07
CA LEU A 184 2.92 -9.14 1.30
C LEU A 184 1.79 -8.69 2.22
N GLU A 185 1.50 -7.40 2.22
CA GLU A 185 0.42 -6.80 2.99
C GLU A 185 -0.58 -6.14 2.05
N LEU A 186 -1.84 -6.62 2.10
CA LEU A 186 -2.93 -6.16 1.25
C LEU A 186 -4.04 -5.54 2.08
N THR A 187 -4.35 -4.28 1.81
CA THR A 187 -5.48 -3.60 2.43
C THR A 187 -6.55 -3.31 1.39
N ALA A 188 -7.80 -3.65 1.72
CA ALA A 188 -8.99 -3.44 0.91
C ALA A 188 -8.89 -3.97 -0.55
N TYR A 189 -8.18 -5.09 -0.70
CA TYR A 189 -8.11 -5.86 -1.94
C TYR A 189 -9.44 -6.59 -2.20
N LYS A 190 -9.86 -6.64 -3.47
CA LYS A 190 -11.02 -7.39 -3.91
C LYS A 190 -10.55 -8.63 -4.66
N ASP A 191 -10.59 -9.80 -4.04
CA ASP A 191 -10.24 -11.05 -4.70
C ASP A 191 -11.38 -11.46 -5.65
N ARG A 192 -11.10 -11.50 -6.95
CA ARG A 192 -12.03 -11.99 -7.97
C ARG A 192 -11.53 -13.36 -8.43
N ASP A 193 -12.40 -14.36 -8.35
CA ASP A 193 -12.12 -15.71 -8.82
C ASP A 193 -10.95 -16.41 -8.09
N SER A 194 -10.79 -16.14 -6.79
CA SER A 194 -9.76 -16.77 -5.92
C SER A 194 -8.35 -16.63 -6.50
N GLN A 195 -8.09 -15.45 -7.04
CA GLN A 195 -6.88 -15.11 -7.77
C GLN A 195 -5.67 -15.07 -6.86
N ILE A 196 -5.85 -14.71 -5.59
CA ILE A 196 -4.76 -14.56 -4.62
C ILE A 196 -3.85 -15.80 -4.55
N GLY A 197 -4.41 -17.01 -4.70
CA GLY A 197 -3.65 -18.25 -4.72
C GLY A 197 -2.60 -18.30 -5.84
N ARG A 198 -2.91 -17.76 -7.02
CA ARG A 198 -1.98 -17.68 -8.16
C ARG A 198 -0.84 -16.71 -7.89
N LEU A 199 -1.14 -15.57 -7.29
CA LEU A 199 -0.15 -14.55 -6.93
C LEU A 199 0.85 -15.13 -5.93
N VAL A 200 0.31 -15.75 -4.88
CA VAL A 200 1.10 -16.35 -3.82
C VAL A 200 1.93 -17.55 -4.32
N ALA A 201 1.38 -18.39 -5.20
CA ALA A 201 2.09 -19.53 -5.76
C ALA A 201 3.39 -19.16 -6.50
N ARG A 202 3.47 -17.95 -7.08
CA ARG A 202 4.69 -17.44 -7.70
C ARG A 202 5.83 -17.21 -6.69
N HIS A 203 5.47 -16.89 -5.45
CA HIS A 203 6.40 -16.58 -4.36
C HIS A 203 6.35 -17.61 -3.22
N ALA A 204 5.80 -18.79 -3.51
CA ALA A 204 5.56 -19.89 -2.58
C ALA A 204 6.74 -20.20 -1.63
N THR A 205 7.96 -20.17 -2.14
CA THR A 205 9.15 -20.59 -1.36
C THR A 205 9.83 -19.44 -0.60
N SER A 206 9.53 -18.19 -0.95
CA SER A 206 10.11 -17.01 -0.30
C SER A 206 9.15 -16.33 0.67
N LEU A 207 7.84 -16.44 0.46
CA LEU A 207 6.85 -15.72 1.25
C LEU A 207 6.81 -16.23 2.70
N ARG A 208 7.10 -15.33 3.64
CA ARG A 208 7.13 -15.56 5.10
C ARG A 208 6.02 -14.82 5.82
N HIS A 209 5.63 -13.64 5.34
CA HIS A 209 4.59 -12.83 5.94
C HIS A 209 3.50 -12.52 4.93
N PHE A 210 2.26 -12.82 5.31
CA PHE A 210 1.08 -12.54 4.51
C PHE A 210 -0.02 -11.96 5.38
N GLU A 211 -0.39 -10.72 5.10
CA GLU A 211 -1.39 -9.97 5.85
C GLU A 211 -2.45 -9.39 4.90
N ILE A 212 -3.71 -9.59 5.25
CA ILE A 212 -4.87 -9.11 4.52
C ILE A 212 -5.82 -8.41 5.49
N GLN A 213 -6.23 -7.19 5.15
CA GLN A 213 -7.16 -6.39 5.95
C GLN A 213 -8.26 -5.76 5.10
N ASN A 214 -9.51 -5.72 5.60
CA ASN A 214 -10.65 -5.08 4.91
C ASN A 214 -10.93 -5.58 3.48
N CYS A 215 -10.52 -6.81 3.14
CA CYS A 215 -10.61 -7.34 1.78
C CYS A 215 -11.97 -7.98 1.48
N LEU A 216 -12.36 -7.99 0.20
CA LEU A 216 -13.64 -8.52 -0.28
C LEU A 216 -13.41 -9.70 -1.23
N GLY A 217 -14.38 -10.63 -1.28
CA GLY A 217 -14.35 -11.76 -2.23
C GLY A 217 -13.41 -12.91 -1.85
N LEU A 218 -12.70 -12.79 -0.74
CA LEU A 218 -11.92 -13.88 -0.16
C LEU A 218 -12.83 -14.97 0.37
N ASN A 219 -12.48 -16.21 0.07
CA ASN A 219 -13.21 -17.40 0.50
C ASN A 219 -12.25 -18.42 1.13
N ALA A 220 -12.80 -19.52 1.66
CA ALA A 220 -11.98 -20.58 2.26
C ALA A 220 -10.92 -21.14 1.31
N GLY A 221 -11.26 -21.31 0.02
CA GLY A 221 -10.33 -21.78 -1.01
C GLY A 221 -9.14 -20.84 -1.23
N SER A 222 -9.35 -19.53 -1.06
CA SER A 222 -8.31 -18.51 -1.13
C SER A 222 -7.30 -18.69 0.01
N PHE A 223 -7.78 -18.91 1.24
CA PHE A 223 -6.94 -19.14 2.41
C PHE A 223 -6.21 -20.48 2.34
N GLN A 224 -6.93 -21.55 1.98
CA GLN A 224 -6.33 -22.86 1.72
C GLN A 224 -5.20 -22.74 0.69
N SER A 225 -5.40 -22.00 -0.39
CA SER A 225 -4.39 -21.82 -1.42
C SER A 225 -3.12 -21.17 -0.88
N VAL A 226 -3.22 -20.18 0.01
CA VAL A 226 -2.03 -19.58 0.64
C VAL A 226 -1.34 -20.56 1.58
N LEU A 227 -2.09 -21.16 2.51
CA LEU A 227 -1.57 -22.08 3.53
C LEU A 227 -0.97 -23.37 2.93
N PHE A 228 -1.51 -23.81 1.78
CA PHE A 228 -1.04 -24.98 1.05
C PHE A 228 0.15 -24.69 0.14
N ASN A 229 0.23 -23.50 -0.47
CA ASN A 229 1.32 -23.20 -1.41
C ASN A 229 2.57 -22.62 -0.74
N CYS A 230 2.50 -22.13 0.50
CA CYS A 230 3.64 -21.44 1.15
C CYS A 230 4.27 -22.25 2.30
N PRO A 231 5.15 -23.22 2.04
CA PRO A 231 5.77 -23.99 3.12
C PRO A 231 6.61 -23.15 4.10
N GLY A 232 7.11 -22.00 3.65
CA GLY A 232 7.92 -21.07 4.45
C GLY A 232 7.14 -20.05 5.27
N LEU A 233 5.80 -20.06 5.24
CA LEU A 233 4.98 -19.02 5.85
C LEU A 233 5.09 -19.02 7.38
N GLU A 234 5.41 -17.87 7.95
CA GLU A 234 5.63 -17.64 9.39
C GLU A 234 4.50 -16.78 10.00
N VAL A 235 3.98 -15.82 9.25
CA VAL A 235 2.88 -14.95 9.67
C VAL A 235 1.75 -15.03 8.64
N PHE A 236 0.56 -15.41 9.11
CA PHE A 236 -0.67 -15.40 8.31
C PHE A 236 -1.75 -14.66 9.08
N LYS A 237 -2.16 -13.50 8.57
CA LYS A 237 -3.19 -12.68 9.18
C LYS A 237 -4.24 -12.31 8.14
N VAL A 238 -5.49 -12.60 8.46
CA VAL A 238 -6.65 -12.23 7.66
C VAL A 238 -7.71 -11.65 8.58
N SER A 239 -8.00 -10.36 8.39
CA SER A 239 -9.04 -9.64 9.12
C SER A 239 -10.32 -9.57 8.29
N ASP A 240 -11.46 -9.43 8.97
CA ASP A 240 -12.76 -9.08 8.38
C ASP A 240 -13.37 -10.07 7.37
N THR A 241 -12.77 -11.26 7.20
CA THR A 241 -13.33 -12.33 6.36
C THR A 241 -13.56 -13.60 7.19
N PRO A 242 -14.77 -13.83 7.70
CA PRO A 242 -15.06 -15.01 8.51
C PRO A 242 -15.02 -16.29 7.67
N VAL A 243 -14.25 -17.29 8.10
CA VAL A 243 -14.15 -18.62 7.45
C VAL A 243 -14.60 -19.72 8.40
N ARG A 244 -15.21 -20.78 7.87
CA ARG A 244 -15.52 -21.96 8.68
C ARG A 244 -14.25 -22.71 9.04
N LEU A 245 -14.18 -23.22 10.26
CA LEU A 245 -13.02 -23.98 10.72
C LEU A 245 -12.83 -25.26 9.89
N GLU A 246 -13.93 -25.96 9.59
CA GLU A 246 -13.93 -27.18 8.77
C GLU A 246 -13.25 -26.97 7.42
N ASP A 247 -13.58 -25.87 6.73
CA ASP A 247 -13.00 -25.55 5.43
C ASP A 247 -11.49 -25.25 5.56
N LEU A 248 -11.05 -24.63 6.65
CA LEU A 248 -9.64 -24.30 6.81
C LEU A 248 -8.78 -25.56 7.06
N VAL A 249 -9.33 -26.59 7.70
CA VAL A 249 -8.62 -27.83 8.08
C VAL A 249 -8.87 -29.02 7.14
N GLU A 250 -9.73 -28.85 6.13
CA GLU A 250 -10.05 -29.88 5.12
C GLU A 250 -8.79 -30.44 4.45
N LYS A 251 -7.77 -29.60 4.26
CA LYS A 251 -6.47 -29.96 3.68
C LYS A 251 -5.36 -29.73 4.69
N ARG A 252 -4.40 -30.64 4.71
CA ARG A 252 -3.17 -30.48 5.49
C ARG A 252 -2.37 -29.28 4.94
N TRP A 253 -2.04 -28.34 5.82
CA TRP A 253 -1.25 -27.16 5.45
C TRP A 253 0.20 -27.54 5.13
N ALA A 254 0.78 -26.91 4.11
CA ALA A 254 2.21 -26.97 3.87
C ALA A 254 2.98 -26.00 4.77
N SER A 255 2.31 -24.90 5.17
CA SER A 255 2.81 -23.85 6.06
C SER A 255 3.05 -24.38 7.48
N THR A 256 4.16 -25.09 7.69
CA THR A 256 4.50 -25.71 8.99
C THR A 256 5.29 -24.79 9.92
N LYS A 257 5.68 -23.60 9.43
CA LYS A 257 6.47 -22.61 10.17
C LYS A 257 5.65 -21.47 10.77
N ILE A 258 4.31 -21.56 10.76
CA ILE A 258 3.44 -20.49 11.25
C ILE A 258 3.71 -20.24 12.74
N GLN A 259 4.16 -19.03 13.03
CA GLN A 259 4.38 -18.50 14.38
C GLN A 259 3.20 -17.61 14.82
N LYS A 260 2.57 -16.92 13.86
CA LYS A 260 1.44 -16.01 14.11
C LYS A 260 0.30 -16.33 13.14
N LEU A 261 -0.84 -16.72 13.70
CA LEU A 261 -2.07 -16.99 12.96
C LEU A 261 -3.19 -16.08 13.49
N LEU A 262 -3.72 -15.22 12.64
CA LEU A 262 -4.90 -14.40 12.95
C LEU A 262 -5.94 -14.62 11.86
N VAL A 263 -7.05 -15.27 12.18
CA VAL A 263 -8.14 -15.54 11.24
C VAL A 263 -9.46 -15.43 12.00
N THR A 264 -10.45 -14.76 11.40
CA THR A 264 -11.82 -14.73 11.94
C THR A 264 -12.53 -16.04 11.62
N ILE A 265 -12.97 -16.77 12.64
CA ILE A 265 -13.68 -18.05 12.47
C ILE A 265 -15.20 -17.82 12.55
N ASN A 266 -15.93 -18.37 11.59
CA ASN A 266 -17.38 -18.48 11.62
C ASN A 266 -17.78 -19.77 12.34
N THR A 267 -18.35 -19.67 13.53
CA THR A 267 -18.80 -20.83 14.34
C THR A 267 -20.17 -21.35 13.93
N GLY A 268 -20.86 -20.74 12.96
CA GLY A 268 -22.21 -21.15 12.52
C GLY A 268 -23.32 -20.82 13.52
N GLU A 269 -22.98 -20.50 14.77
CA GLU A 269 -23.89 -20.05 15.81
C GLU A 269 -24.24 -18.57 15.59
N THR A 270 -25.22 -18.32 14.72
CA THR A 270 -25.87 -17.02 14.49
C THR A 270 -24.94 -15.91 13.99
N TRP A 271 -24.79 -15.82 12.67
CA TRP A 271 -24.51 -14.54 12.03
C TRP A 271 -25.75 -13.64 12.25
N ILE A 272 -25.77 -12.85 13.32
CA ILE A 272 -26.68 -11.71 13.40
C ILE A 272 -26.13 -10.71 12.38
N PRO A 273 -26.84 -10.42 11.28
CA PRO A 273 -26.32 -9.51 10.27
C PRO A 273 -25.98 -8.18 10.95
N TRP A 274 -24.73 -7.74 10.83
CA TRP A 274 -24.35 -6.39 11.20
C TRP A 274 -25.07 -5.43 10.24
N ASN A 275 -26.25 -4.98 10.65
CA ASN A 275 -27.04 -4.05 9.87
C ASN A 275 -26.40 -2.66 10.02
N ARG A 276 -25.47 -2.30 9.11
CA ARG A 276 -24.81 -0.98 9.09
C ARG A 276 -25.80 0.19 9.05
N THR A 277 -27.05 -0.07 8.68
CA THR A 277 -28.08 0.96 8.49
C THR A 277 -28.70 1.50 9.78
N THR A 278 -28.57 0.85 10.95
CA THR A 278 -29.32 1.29 12.16
C THR A 278 -28.48 1.69 13.35
N GLY A 279 -27.16 1.48 13.38
CA GLY A 279 -26.29 1.90 14.50
C GLY A 279 -26.77 1.44 15.88
N THR A 280 -27.61 0.40 15.94
CA THR A 280 -28.27 -0.04 17.17
C THR A 280 -27.86 -1.46 17.46
N ASP A 281 -27.19 -1.61 18.59
CA ASP A 281 -26.79 -2.88 19.16
C ASP A 281 -28.03 -3.74 19.48
N LEU A 282 -28.26 -4.76 18.63
CA LEU A 282 -29.39 -5.69 18.75
C LEU A 282 -29.26 -6.66 19.93
N THR A 283 -28.15 -6.63 20.69
CA THR A 283 -28.01 -7.47 21.90
C THR A 283 -29.06 -7.18 22.97
N ASN A 284 -29.71 -6.01 22.92
CA ASN A 284 -30.76 -5.63 23.87
C ASN A 284 -32.17 -6.18 23.55
N ILE A 285 -32.43 -6.77 22.38
CA ILE A 285 -33.79 -7.23 22.03
C ILE A 285 -34.13 -8.60 22.65
N ARG A 286 -33.13 -9.44 22.96
CA ARG A 286 -33.39 -10.77 23.55
C ARG A 286 -33.70 -10.77 25.05
N ARG A 287 -33.51 -9.66 25.79
CA ARG A 287 -33.87 -9.58 27.22
C ARG A 287 -35.30 -9.11 27.51
N ARG A 288 -36.11 -8.74 26.50
CA ARG A 288 -37.50 -8.27 26.71
C ARG A 288 -38.61 -9.29 26.43
N ARG A 289 -38.33 -10.49 25.89
CA ARG A 289 -39.37 -11.50 25.60
C ARG A 289 -39.58 -12.59 26.67
N LEU A 290 -39.17 -12.34 27.92
CA LEU A 290 -39.47 -13.21 29.07
C LEU A 290 -40.19 -12.49 30.21
N ARG A 291 -40.74 -11.28 30.00
CA ARG A 291 -41.49 -10.54 31.04
C ARG A 291 -42.96 -10.25 30.78
N ASP A 292 -43.50 -10.57 29.61
CA ASP A 292 -44.92 -10.36 29.32
C ASP A 292 -45.66 -11.69 29.17
N SER A 293 -45.76 -12.41 30.29
CA SER A 293 -46.76 -13.47 30.51
C SER A 293 -47.21 -13.39 31.96
N ARG A 294 -48.08 -12.42 32.24
CA ARG A 294 -48.96 -12.34 33.41
C ARG A 294 -49.85 -11.11 33.26
N TYR A 295 -50.97 -11.25 32.55
CA TYR A 295 -52.20 -10.50 32.78
C TYR A 295 -53.36 -11.26 32.11
N PHE A 296 -53.89 -12.23 32.85
CA PHE A 296 -55.22 -12.79 32.69
C PHE A 296 -55.74 -13.08 34.11
N SER A 297 -56.47 -12.14 34.71
CA SER A 297 -57.55 -12.38 35.67
C SER A 297 -58.25 -11.05 36.01
N ASP A 298 -59.59 -11.12 35.99
CA ASP A 298 -60.57 -10.35 36.76
C ASP A 298 -60.89 -8.91 36.35
N SER A 299 -61.91 -8.75 35.50
CA SER A 299 -63.25 -8.18 35.81
C SER A 299 -64.04 -7.94 34.52
#